data_AF-A0A1V4SI61-F1
#
_entry.id   AF-A0A1V4SI61-F1
#
_cell.length_a   1.000
_cell.length_b   1.000
_cell.length_c   1.000
_cell.angle_alpha   90.00
_cell.angle_beta   90.00
_cell.angle_gamma   90.00
#
_symmetry.space_group_name_H-M   'P 1'
#
loop_
_entity.id
_entity.type
_entity.pdbx_description
1 polymer ?
#
loop_
_entity_poly.entity_id
_entity_poly.type
_entity_poly.pdbx_seq_one_letter_code
_entity_poly.pdbx_strand_id
1 'polypeptide(L)'
;MSEINKKYYIGFEGEPEIIFTVIKQNDEKSGISLWSGYFNNIMQKIEPVEGRWTALAYYYNLNIGWYDESPWLIDNILDAYEQFKGIDKYKLDTTEQEILEQILELLKKSIEENSRVSISYE
;
A
#
# COMPACT_ATOMS: atom_id res chain seq x y z
N MET A 1 -1.06 20.81 3.62
CA MET A 1 0.08 20.60 2.70
C MET A 1 0.26 19.10 2.55
N SER A 2 0.48 18.59 1.33
CA SER A 2 0.66 17.15 1.09
C SER A 2 2.14 16.82 0.98
N GLU A 3 2.64 15.93 1.82
CA GLU A 3 4.04 15.46 1.79
C GLU A 3 4.08 14.00 1.35
N ILE A 4 4.25 13.77 0.04
CA ILE A 4 4.37 12.43 -0.54
C ILE A 4 5.85 12.14 -0.81
N ASN A 5 6.40 11.12 -0.16
CA ASN A 5 7.75 10.64 -0.42
C ASN A 5 7.79 9.84 -1.72
N LYS A 6 8.47 10.37 -2.74
CA LYS A 6 8.58 9.77 -4.08
C LYS A 6 9.85 8.92 -4.29
N LYS A 7 10.62 8.62 -3.23
CA LYS A 7 11.90 7.89 -3.33
C LYS A 7 11.81 6.63 -4.21
N TYR A 8 10.71 5.89 -4.13
CA TYR A 8 10.52 4.60 -4.82
C TYR A 8 9.88 4.72 -6.22
N TYR A 9 9.59 5.94 -6.69
CA TYR A 9 9.09 6.21 -8.03
C TYR A 9 10.11 6.92 -8.93
N ILE A 10 11.10 7.60 -8.35
CA ILE A 10 12.17 8.25 -9.13
C ILE A 10 12.86 7.23 -10.05
N GLY A 11 12.95 7.55 -11.34
CA GLY A 11 13.48 6.66 -12.39
C GLY A 11 12.44 5.80 -13.11
N PHE A 12 11.16 5.90 -12.73
CA PHE A 12 10.02 5.23 -13.36
C PHE A 12 9.00 6.24 -13.93
N GLU A 13 9.45 7.44 -14.28
CA GLU A 13 8.57 8.51 -14.73
C GLU A 13 7.79 8.13 -16.00
N GLY A 14 6.45 8.19 -15.92
CA GLY A 14 5.56 7.81 -17.02
C GLY A 14 5.11 6.35 -16.97
N GLU A 15 5.68 5.54 -16.08
CA GLU A 15 5.17 4.21 -15.74
C GLU A 15 4.10 4.31 -14.63
N PRO A 16 3.21 3.31 -14.50
CA PRO A 16 2.13 3.40 -13.53
C PRO A 16 2.63 3.45 -12.09
N GLU A 17 2.01 4.30 -11.29
CA GLU A 17 2.39 4.67 -9.92
C GLU A 17 1.34 4.18 -8.92
N ILE A 18 1.79 3.71 -7.76
CA ILE A 18 0.94 3.45 -6.60
C ILE A 18 1.28 4.47 -5.51
N ILE A 19 0.26 5.10 -4.94
CA ILE A 19 0.42 6.09 -3.87
C ILE A 19 -0.42 5.70 -2.66
N PHE A 20 0.25 5.46 -1.53
CA PHE A 20 -0.42 5.35 -0.23
C PHE A 20 -0.49 6.72 0.43
N THR A 21 -1.69 7.22 0.66
CA THR A 21 -1.92 8.52 1.30
C THR A 21 -2.58 8.35 2.66
N VAL A 22 -1.91 8.81 3.72
CA VAL A 22 -2.47 9.01 5.05
C VAL A 22 -3.19 10.34 5.10
N ILE A 23 -4.41 10.35 5.63
CA ILE A 23 -5.24 11.54 5.83
C ILE A 23 -5.53 11.64 7.33
N LYS A 24 -4.88 12.60 7.98
CA LYS A 24 -5.03 12.87 9.41
C LYS A 24 -6.38 13.56 9.70
N GLN A 25 -6.72 13.67 10.98
CA GLN A 25 -7.97 14.32 11.43
C GLN A 25 -8.06 15.81 11.09
N ASN A 26 -6.92 16.49 10.95
CA ASN A 26 -6.81 17.89 10.53
C ASN A 26 -6.69 18.06 9.00
N ASP A 27 -7.00 17.02 8.22
CA ASP A 27 -6.88 16.95 6.76
C ASP A 27 -5.45 17.15 6.20
N GLU A 28 -4.42 17.10 7.06
CA GLU A 28 -3.05 16.97 6.59
C GLU A 28 -2.84 15.63 5.90
N LYS A 29 -2.14 15.67 4.76
CA LYS A 29 -1.86 14.49 3.94
C LYS A 29 -0.37 14.22 3.91
N SER A 30 -0.01 12.96 4.08
CA SER A 30 1.34 12.47 3.89
C SER A 30 1.31 11.08 3.27
N GLY A 31 2.41 10.59 2.73
CA GLY A 31 2.37 9.28 2.09
C GLY A 31 3.66 8.85 1.45
N ILE A 32 3.57 7.72 0.77
CA ILE A 32 4.65 7.16 -0.04
C ILE A 32 4.14 6.90 -1.45
N SER A 33 5.01 7.11 -2.42
CA SER A 33 4.81 6.90 -3.84
C SER A 33 5.85 5.91 -4.33
N LEU A 34 5.41 4.95 -5.13
CA LEU A 34 6.23 3.87 -5.64
C LEU A 34 5.80 3.43 -7.04
N TRP A 35 6.74 2.92 -7.82
CA TRP A 35 6.41 2.24 -9.07
C TRP A 35 5.50 1.03 -8.81
N SER A 36 4.45 0.89 -9.61
CA SER A 36 3.46 -0.19 -9.49
C SER A 36 4.06 -1.60 -9.61
N GLY A 37 5.18 -1.76 -10.32
CA GLY A 37 5.88 -3.05 -10.41
C GLY A 37 6.39 -3.55 -9.05
N TYR A 38 6.95 -2.67 -8.22
CA TYR A 38 7.34 -3.04 -6.85
C TYR A 38 6.13 -3.45 -6.02
N PHE A 39 5.03 -2.69 -6.13
CA PHE A 39 3.80 -3.01 -5.43
C PHE A 39 3.26 -4.39 -5.84
N ASN A 40 3.24 -4.68 -7.15
CA ASN A 40 2.81 -5.96 -7.69
C ASN A 40 3.67 -7.12 -7.16
N ASN A 41 4.98 -6.97 -7.13
CA ASN A 41 5.89 -8.00 -6.64
C ASN A 41 5.65 -8.32 -5.16
N ILE A 42 5.37 -7.29 -4.34
CA ILE A 42 5.01 -7.45 -2.93
C ILE A 42 3.65 -8.14 -2.79
N MET A 43 2.62 -7.67 -3.49
CA MET A 43 1.26 -8.24 -3.42
C MET A 43 1.23 -9.71 -3.83
N GLN A 44 2.05 -10.12 -4.80
CA GLN A 44 2.18 -11.52 -5.22
C GLN A 44 2.76 -12.46 -4.15
N LYS A 45 3.32 -11.94 -3.05
CA LYS A 45 3.80 -12.76 -1.93
C LYS A 45 2.73 -13.05 -0.89
N ILE A 46 1.55 -12.43 -1.01
CA ILE A 46 0.42 -12.71 -0.14
C ILE A 46 -0.23 -14.02 -0.58
N GLU A 47 -0.42 -14.92 0.38
CA GLU A 47 -1.11 -16.20 0.17
C GLU A 47 -2.58 -16.10 0.65
N PRO A 48 -3.51 -16.83 0.01
CA PRO A 48 -4.90 -16.82 0.42
C PRO A 48 -5.08 -17.55 1.76
N VAL A 49 -5.92 -17.01 2.64
CA VAL A 49 -6.25 -17.63 3.93
C VAL A 49 -7.46 -18.54 3.74
N GLU A 50 -7.32 -19.83 4.06
CA GLU A 50 -8.38 -20.84 3.86
C GLU A 50 -8.94 -20.85 2.42
N GLY A 51 -8.07 -20.61 1.43
CA GLY A 51 -8.44 -20.58 0.01
C GLY A 51 -9.18 -19.32 -0.44
N ARG A 52 -9.20 -18.26 0.37
CA ARG A 52 -9.85 -16.98 0.03
C ARG A 52 -8.87 -15.82 0.08
N TRP A 53 -9.01 -14.91 -0.87
CA TRP A 53 -8.38 -13.59 -0.81
C TRP A 53 -9.18 -12.69 0.13
N THR A 54 -8.47 -11.99 1.00
CA THR A 54 -9.03 -11.06 1.99
C THR A 54 -8.28 -9.72 1.93
N ALA A 55 -8.83 -8.69 2.59
CA ALA A 55 -8.22 -7.36 2.67
C ALA A 55 -7.77 -6.84 1.28
N LEU A 56 -6.60 -6.23 1.17
CA LEU A 56 -6.11 -5.64 -0.09
C LEU A 56 -5.90 -6.68 -1.18
N ALA A 57 -5.49 -7.91 -0.83
CA ALA A 57 -5.30 -8.98 -1.80
C ALA A 57 -6.60 -9.36 -2.54
N TYR A 58 -7.77 -9.20 -1.90
CA TYR A 58 -9.06 -9.40 -2.57
C TYR A 58 -9.25 -8.43 -3.74
N TYR A 59 -9.05 -7.13 -3.48
CA TYR A 59 -9.21 -6.08 -4.49
C TYR A 59 -8.15 -6.20 -5.58
N TYR A 60 -6.90 -6.48 -5.19
CA TYR A 60 -5.77 -6.69 -6.11
C TYR A 60 -6.04 -7.81 -7.11
N ASN A 61 -6.42 -9.01 -6.64
CA ASN A 61 -6.63 -10.17 -7.51
C ASN A 61 -7.85 -10.04 -8.42
N LEU A 62 -8.79 -9.17 -8.08
CA LEU A 62 -9.99 -8.90 -8.88
C LEU A 62 -9.85 -7.66 -9.78
N ASN A 63 -8.73 -6.93 -9.70
CA ASN A 63 -8.52 -5.65 -10.38
C ASN A 63 -9.65 -4.63 -10.09
N ILE A 64 -10.11 -4.57 -8.85
CA ILE A 64 -11.12 -3.60 -8.37
C ILE A 64 -10.52 -2.72 -7.27
N GLY A 65 -11.30 -1.79 -6.72
CA GLY A 65 -10.82 -0.89 -5.66
C GLY A 65 -10.03 0.27 -6.28
N TRP A 66 -8.75 0.43 -5.94
CA TRP A 66 -7.92 1.53 -6.47
C TRP A 66 -7.70 1.52 -7.99
N TYR A 67 -8.00 0.41 -8.66
CA TYR A 67 -8.00 0.33 -10.12
C TYR A 67 -9.28 0.91 -10.76
N ASP A 68 -10.42 0.88 -10.06
CA ASP A 68 -11.71 1.39 -10.55
C ASP A 68 -12.03 2.78 -9.99
N GLU A 69 -11.64 3.04 -8.74
CA GLU A 69 -11.91 4.26 -7.98
C GLU A 69 -10.60 4.78 -7.37
N SER A 70 -9.97 5.77 -7.99
CA SER A 70 -8.71 6.35 -7.50
C SER A 70 -8.95 7.80 -7.07
N PRO A 71 -8.68 8.21 -5.81
CA PRO A 71 -8.17 7.41 -4.69
C PRO A 71 -9.24 6.50 -4.05
N TRP A 72 -8.84 5.28 -3.67
CA TRP A 72 -9.68 4.32 -2.95
C TRP A 72 -9.35 4.29 -1.46
N LEU A 73 -10.35 4.42 -0.58
CA LEU A 73 -10.14 4.35 0.87
C LEU A 73 -10.00 2.90 1.33
N ILE A 74 -9.01 2.63 2.18
CA ILE A 74 -8.86 1.32 2.83
C ILE A 74 -9.85 1.24 4.00
N ASP A 75 -10.89 0.42 3.83
CA ASP A 75 -11.95 0.25 4.84
C ASP A 75 -11.45 -0.32 6.17
N ASN A 76 -10.57 -1.32 6.12
CA ASN A 76 -9.99 -1.95 7.31
C ASN A 76 -8.44 -1.93 7.24
N ILE A 77 -7.86 -0.89 7.85
CA ILE A 77 -6.40 -0.69 7.90
C ILE A 77 -5.72 -1.80 8.71
N LEU A 78 -6.38 -2.35 9.74
CA LEU A 78 -5.81 -3.42 10.56
C LEU A 78 -5.63 -4.71 9.75
N ASP A 79 -6.63 -5.09 8.96
CA ASP A 79 -6.52 -6.29 8.11
C ASP A 79 -5.45 -6.11 7.02
N ALA A 80 -5.34 -4.90 6.45
CA ALA A 80 -4.26 -4.58 5.50
C ALA A 80 -2.88 -4.68 6.16
N TYR A 81 -2.73 -4.16 7.38
CA TYR A 81 -1.48 -4.25 8.14
C TYR A 81 -1.08 -5.70 8.44
N GLU A 82 -1.99 -6.50 8.99
CA GLU A 82 -1.69 -7.90 9.30
C GLU A 82 -1.41 -8.73 8.03
N GLN A 83 -2.06 -8.40 6.90
CA GLN A 83 -1.77 -9.02 5.62
C GLN A 83 -0.34 -8.75 5.13
N PHE A 84 0.10 -7.49 5.12
CA PHE A 84 1.49 -7.16 4.74
C PHE A 84 2.51 -7.75 5.73
N LYS A 85 2.17 -7.76 7.02
CA LYS A 85 3.04 -8.28 8.07
C LYS A 85 3.27 -9.79 7.96
N GLY A 86 2.32 -10.51 7.35
CA GLY A 86 2.44 -11.94 7.05
C GLY A 86 3.40 -12.29 5.90
N ILE A 87 3.88 -11.29 5.14
CA ILE A 87 4.78 -11.53 4.02
C ILE A 87 6.16 -11.96 4.52
N ASP A 88 6.67 -13.07 3.99
CA ASP A 88 8.05 -13.48 4.17
C ASP A 88 8.98 -12.55 3.37
N LYS A 89 9.56 -11.56 4.06
CA LYS A 89 10.41 -10.54 3.45
C LYS A 89 11.66 -11.08 2.76
N TYR A 90 12.11 -12.30 3.07
CA TYR A 90 13.26 -12.90 2.40
C TYR A 90 12.94 -13.39 0.97
N LYS A 91 11.66 -13.37 0.57
CA LYS A 91 11.22 -13.62 -0.81
C LYS A 91 11.16 -12.35 -1.68
N LEU A 92 11.55 -11.21 -1.12
CA LEU A 92 11.56 -9.90 -1.77
C LEU A 92 13.00 -9.43 -2.00
N ASP A 93 13.22 -8.60 -3.02
CA ASP A 93 14.50 -7.92 -3.18
C ASP A 93 14.72 -6.84 -2.11
N THR A 94 15.92 -6.25 -2.06
CA THR A 94 16.25 -5.25 -1.03
C THR A 94 15.34 -4.02 -1.08
N THR A 95 14.96 -3.55 -2.27
CA THR A 95 14.13 -2.36 -2.42
C THR A 95 12.68 -2.65 -2.02
N GLU A 96 12.15 -3.81 -2.42
CA GLU A 96 10.83 -4.29 -2.04
C GLU A 96 10.72 -4.52 -0.53
N GLN A 97 11.78 -5.00 0.13
CA GLN A 97 11.85 -5.11 1.59
C GLN A 97 11.73 -3.74 2.25
N GLU A 98 12.48 -2.74 1.78
CA GLU A 98 12.37 -1.36 2.31
C GLU A 98 10.96 -0.80 2.12
N ILE A 99 10.35 -1.02 0.94
CA ILE A 99 8.98 -0.58 0.65
C ILE A 99 7.99 -1.25 1.59
N LEU A 100 8.09 -2.57 1.78
CA LEU A 100 7.24 -3.31 2.71
C LEU A 100 7.34 -2.74 4.14
N GLU A 101 8.55 -2.46 4.61
CA GLU A 101 8.78 -1.85 5.93
C GLU A 101 8.14 -0.45 6.03
N GLN A 102 8.24 0.38 5.00
CA GLN A 102 7.60 1.70 4.94
C GLN A 102 6.07 1.60 4.94
N ILE A 103 5.48 0.66 4.18
CA ILE A 103 4.03 0.41 4.18
C ILE A 103 3.58 -0.02 5.59
N LEU A 104 4.30 -0.95 6.22
CA LEU A 104 3.97 -1.43 7.56
C LEU A 104 4.02 -0.32 8.61
N GLU A 105 5.06 0.53 8.56
CA GLU A 105 5.17 1.68 9.46
C GLU A 105 4.02 2.68 9.25
N LEU A 106 3.70 2.98 7.99
CA LEU A 106 2.61 3.89 7.61
C LEU A 106 1.25 3.38 8.13
N LEU A 107 0.93 2.11 7.90
CA LEU A 107 -0.34 1.52 8.34
C LEU A 107 -0.41 1.45 9.87
N LYS A 108 0.67 1.01 10.53
CA LYS A 108 0.74 0.93 12.00
C LYS A 108 0.49 2.29 12.64
N LYS A 109 1.19 3.34 12.18
CA LYS A 109 1.01 4.70 12.68
C LYS A 109 -0.41 5.21 12.42
N SER A 110 -0.99 4.89 11.26
CA SER A 110 -2.36 5.28 10.93
C SER A 110 -3.39 4.64 11.87
N ILE A 111 -3.16 3.40 12.32
CA ILE A 111 -3.97 2.73 13.34
C ILE A 111 -3.82 3.44 14.69
N GLU A 112 -2.59 3.72 15.13
CA GLU A 112 -2.30 4.37 16.41
C GLU A 112 -2.88 5.78 16.51
N GLU A 113 -2.85 6.53 15.40
CA GLU A 113 -3.33 7.91 15.31
C GLU A 113 -4.80 8.02 14.86
N ASN A 114 -5.48 6.89 14.62
CA ASN A 114 -6.84 6.84 14.07
C ASN A 114 -6.99 7.71 12.80
N SER A 115 -6.03 7.60 11.89
CA SER A 115 -6.00 8.28 10.59
C SER A 115 -6.54 7.38 9.48
N ARG A 116 -7.05 7.99 8.41
CA ARG A 116 -7.53 7.26 7.23
C ARG A 116 -6.37 7.01 6.27
N VAL A 117 -6.43 5.92 5.50
CA VAL A 117 -5.46 5.63 4.45
C VAL A 117 -6.20 5.37 3.13
N SER A 118 -5.70 5.92 2.03
CA SER A 118 -6.17 5.63 0.69
C SER A 118 -5.03 5.16 -0.23
N ILE A 119 -5.39 4.42 -1.27
CA ILE A 119 -4.49 3.98 -2.34
C ILE A 119 -4.94 4.64 -3.65
N SER A 120 -4.02 5.27 -4.37
CA SER A 120 -4.23 5.72 -5.75
C SER A 120 -3.40 4.88 -6.71
N TYR A 121 -3.96 4.64 -7.89
CA TYR A 121 -3.24 4.20 -9.08
C TYR A 121 -3.25 5.35 -10.09
N GLU A 122 -2.06 5.76 -10.54
CA GLU A 122 -1.84 6.89 -11.49
C GLU A 122 -1.02 6.46 -12.70
#